data_AF-A0A5K1BUR9-F1
#
_entry.id   AF-A0A5K1BUR9-F1
#
_cell.length_a   1.000
_cell.length_b   1.000
_cell.length_c   1.000
_cell.angle_alpha   90.00
_cell.angle_beta   90.00
_cell.angle_gamma   90.00
#
_symmetry.space_group_name_H-M   'P 1'
#
loop_
_entity.id
_entity.type
_entity.pdbx_description
1 polymer ?
#
loop_
_entity_poly.entity_id
_entity_poly.type
_entity_poly.pdbx_seq_one_letter_code
_entity_poly.pdbx_strand_id
1 'polypeptide(L)' 'VASVERFAYKGVAANLVSYLTDVLHESTSVAAKNINTWYGVTSMLPLVGALLADSYGDRYSTILASSLLYIL' A
#
# COMPACT_ATOMS: atom_id res chain seq x y z
N VAL A 1 14.46 3.85 -7.13
CA VAL A 1 13.07 3.78 -6.62
C VAL A 1 12.95 2.73 -5.50
N ALA A 2 13.29 1.47 -5.76
CA ALA A 2 13.19 0.37 -4.78
C ALA A 2 13.93 0.57 -3.44
N SER A 3 15.09 1.24 -3.43
CA SER A 3 15.86 1.50 -2.21
C SER A 3 15.18 2.52 -1.28
N VAL A 4 14.54 3.54 -1.87
CA VAL A 4 13.79 4.57 -1.12
C VAL A 4 12.50 3.98 -0.56
N GLU A 5 11.80 3.15 -1.34
CA GLU A 5 10.60 2.44 -0.87
C GLU A 5 10.89 1.54 0.33
N ARG A 6 11.98 0.76 0.29
CA ARG A 6 12.37 -0.09 1.42
C ARG A 6 12.75 0.72 2.67
N PHE A 7 13.43 1.85 2.49
CA PHE A 7 13.76 2.75 3.59
C PHE A 7 12.50 3.33 4.24
N ALA A 8 11.59 3.88 3.43
CA ALA A 8 10.32 4.42 3.91
C ALA A 8 9.47 3.34 4.61
N TYR A 9 9.39 2.13 4.03
CA TYR A 9 8.67 1.01 4.63
C TYR A 9 9.21 0.66 6.03
N LYS A 10 10.54 0.53 6.16
CA LYS A 10 11.17 0.22 7.45
C LYS A 10 11.02 1.37 8.45
N GLY A 11 11.12 2.62 7.99
CA GLY A 11 10.90 3.81 8.82
C GLY A 11 9.48 3.92 9.36
N VAL A 12 8.47 3.63 8.54
CA VAL A 12 7.06 3.59 8.98
C VAL A 12 6.82 2.42 9.93
N ALA A 13 7.32 1.23 9.60
CA ALA A 13 7.15 0.04 10.44
C ALA A 13 7.71 0.23 11.86
N ALA A 14 8.86 0.89 11.99
CA ALA A 14 9.49 1.14 13.29
C ALA A 14 8.70 2.14 14.14
N ASN A 15 8.11 3.17 13.52
CA ASN A 15 7.37 4.21 14.24
C ASN A 15 5.91 3.83 14.53
N LEU A 16 5.34 2.91 13.75
CA LEU A 16 3.93 2.53 13.87
C LEU A 16 3.60 1.91 15.24
N VAL A 17 4.51 1.12 15.80
CA VAL A 17 4.31 0.48 17.12
C VAL A 17 4.20 1.54 18.20
N SER A 18 5.18 2.44 18.27
CA SER A 18 5.19 3.53 19.25
C SER A 18 4.00 4.46 19.07
N TYR A 19 3.59 4.76 17.83
CA TYR A 19 2.41 5.59 17.57
C TYR A 19 1.11 4.97 18.11
N LEU A 20 0.89 3.68 17.88
CA LEU A 20 -0.31 2.98 18.34
C LEU A 20 -0.38 2.88 19.86
N THR A 21 0.75 2.66 20.53
CA THR A 21 0.79 2.52 21.99
C THR A 21 0.84 3.85 22.73
N ASP A 22 1.58 4.85 22.23
CA ASP A 22 1.89 6.09 22.95
C ASP A 22 0.93 7.24 22.59
N VAL A 23 0.57 7.36 21.31
CA VAL A 23 -0.32 8.44 20.84
C VAL A 23 -1.77 7.99 20.87
N LEU A 24 -2.04 6.80 20.33
CA LEU A 24 -3.39 6.25 20.25
C LEU A 24 -3.86 5.57 21.54
N HIS A 25 -2.95 5.40 22.53
CA HIS A 25 -3.22 4.77 23.82
C HIS A 25 -3.91 3.39 23.71
N GLU A 26 -3.64 2.65 22.64
CA GLU A 26 -4.24 1.34 22.46
C GLU A 26 -3.61 0.31 23.41
N SER A 27 -4.45 -0.61 23.91
CA SER A 27 -3.96 -1.75 24.68
C SER A 27 -3.03 -2.61 23.82
N THR A 28 -1.98 -3.19 24.42
CA THR A 28 -0.94 -3.96 23.71
C THR A 28 -1.51 -5.06 22.80
N SER A 29 -2.65 -5.65 23.18
CA SER A 29 -3.36 -6.64 22.36
C SER A 29 -3.98 -6.07 21.07
N VAL A 30 -4.55 -4.87 21.14
CA VAL A 30 -5.18 -4.20 19.99
C VAL A 30 -4.10 -3.61 19.08
N ALA A 31 -3.05 -3.01 19.65
CA ALA A 31 -1.89 -2.55 18.91
C ALA A 31 -1.21 -3.69 18.13
N ALA A 32 -1.00 -4.86 18.76
CA ALA A 32 -0.43 -6.03 18.09
C ALA A 32 -1.33 -6.54 16.94
N LYS A 33 -2.65 -6.52 17.12
CA LYS A 33 -3.60 -6.88 16.07
C LYS A 33 -3.53 -5.91 14.88
N ASN A 34 -3.46 -4.61 15.14
CA ASN A 34 -3.34 -3.59 14.10
C ASN A 34 -2.01 -3.69 13.34
N ILE A 35 -0.90 -3.96 14.04
CA ILE A 35 0.41 -4.17 13.41
C ILE A 35 0.38 -5.42 12.50
N ASN A 36 -0.22 -6.52 12.97
CA ASN A 36 -0.33 -7.74 12.18
C ASN A 36 -1.24 -7.54 10.95
N THR A 37 -2.31 -6.77 11.11
CA THR A 37 -3.22 -6.39 10.02
C THR A 37 -2.49 -5.52 8.99
N TRP A 38 -1.71 -4.54 9.43
CA TRP A 38 -0.89 -3.69 8.56
C TRP A 38 0.11 -4.51 7.75
N TYR A 39 0.81 -5.46 8.37
CA TYR A 39 1.72 -6.39 7.69
C TYR A 39 1.02 -7.27 6.65
N GLY A 40 -0.20 -7.75 6.97
CA GLY A 40 -1.02 -8.52 6.04
C GLY A 40 -1.42 -7.69 4.82
N VAL A 41 -1.91 -6.48 5.04
CA VAL A 41 -2.32 -5.56 3.97
C VAL A 41 -1.14 -5.18 3.08
N THR A 42 0.02 -4.82 3.64
CA THR A 42 1.21 -4.45 2.84
C THR A 42 1.78 -5.61 2.04
N SER A 43 1.59 -6.85 2.48
CA SER A 43 2.00 -8.05 1.73
C SER A 43 1.02 -8.39 0.60
N MET A 44 -0.28 -8.12 0.78
CA MET A 44 -1.32 -8.37 -0.22
C MET A 44 -1.44 -7.25 -1.26
N LEU A 45 -1.13 -6.01 -0.88
CA LEU A 45 -1.23 -4.85 -1.76
C LEU A 45 -0.44 -4.98 -3.08
N PRO A 46 0.81 -5.51 -3.11
CA PRO A 46 1.51 -5.75 -4.36
C PRO A 46 0.86 -6.84 -5.22
N LEU A 47 0.21 -7.86 -4.63
CA LEU A 47 -0.52 -8.87 -5.39
C LEU A 47 -1.73 -8.26 -6.10
N VAL A 48 -2.51 -7.45 -5.38
CA VAL A 48 -3.63 -6.72 -5.96
C VAL A 48 -3.15 -5.70 -7.00
N GLY A 49 -2.08 -4.96 -6.70
CA GLY A 49 -1.46 -4.02 -7.63
C GLY A 49 -0.95 -4.70 -8.90
N ALA A 50 -0.36 -5.89 -8.79
CA ALA A 50 0.07 -6.69 -9.94
C ALA A 50 -1.12 -7.20 -10.76
N LEU A 51 -2.19 -7.70 -10.12
CA LEU A 51 -3.41 -8.11 -10.82
C LEU A 51 -4.07 -6.94 -11.56
N LEU A 52 -4.12 -5.76 -10.95
CA LEU A 52 -4.61 -4.55 -11.60
C LEU A 52 -3.67 -4.14 -12.73
N ALA A 53 -2.36 -4.14 -12.53
CA ALA A 53 -1.39 -3.80 -13.58
C ALA A 53 -1.42 -4.77 -14.76
N ASP A 54 -1.74 -6.05 -14.53
CA ASP A 54 -1.92 -7.07 -15.57
C ASP A 54 -3.28 -6.90 -16.27
N SER A 55 -4.35 -6.60 -15.51
CA SER A 55 -5.70 -6.36 -16.06
C SER A 55 -5.81 -5.06 -16.86
N TYR A 56 -5.14 -3.99 -16.42
CA TYR A 56 -5.01 -2.72 -17.15
C TYR A 56 -3.77 -2.69 -18.05
N GLY A 57 -2.98 -3.77 -18.05
CA GLY A 57 -1.76 -3.95 -18.83
C GLY A 57 -2.03 -4.32 -20.29
N ASP A 58 -3.30 -4.46 -20.69
CA ASP A 58 -3.61 -4.47 -22.10
C ASP A 58 -3.48 -3.03 -22.62
N ARG A 59 -2.50 -2.83 -23.50
CA ARG A 59 -2.17 -1.62 -24.25
C ARG A 59 -3.41 -0.84 -24.72
N TYR A 60 -4.54 -1.51 -24.94
CA TYR A 60 -5.83 -0.92 -25.26
C TYR A 60 -6.39 0.03 -24.20
N SER A 61 -6.29 -0.27 -22.90
CA SER A 61 -7.04 0.50 -21.88
C SER A 61 -6.48 1.91 -21.69
N THR A 62 -5.15 2.06 -21.73
CA THR A 62 -4.47 3.36 -21.70
C THR A 62 -4.71 4.15 -22.99
N ILE A 63 -4.69 3.48 -24.15
CA ILE A 63 -5.01 4.13 -25.43
C ILE A 63 -6.46 4.60 -25.44
N LEU A 64 -7.41 3.79 -24.98
CA LEU A 64 -8.83 4.15 -24.93
C LEU A 64 -9.07 5.35 -24.01
N ALA A 65 -8.45 5.35 -22.81
CA ALA A 65 -8.57 6.45 -21.87
C ALA A 65 -7.96 7.75 -22.43
N SER A 66 -6.77 7.68 -23.04
CA SER A 66 -6.16 8.85 -23.70
C SER A 66 -6.97 9.32 -24.92
N SER A 67 -7.54 8.43 -25.73
CA SER A 67 -8.40 8.80 -26.86
C SER A 67 -9.72 9.43 -26.42
N LEU A 68 -10.34 8.92 -25.36
CA LEU A 68 -11.57 9.49 -24.80
C LEU A 68 -11.32 10.90 -24.23
N LEU A 69 -10.20 11.10 -23.53
CA LEU A 69 -9.78 12.42 -23.05
C LEU A 69 -9.43 13.40 -24.16
N TYR A 70 -9.00 12.93 -25.34
CA TYR A 70 -8.69 13.79 -26.49
C TYR A 70 -9.95 14.25 -27.24
N ILE A 71 -11.01 13.45 -27.22
CA ILE A 71 -12.28 13.75 -27.93
C ILE A 71 -13.21 14.62 -27.08
N LEU A 72 -13.13 14.55 -25.76
CA LEU A 72 -13.86 15.41 -24.83
C LEU A 72 -13.29 16.84 -24.81
#